data_AF-A0A6N4TGQ1-F1
#
_entry.id   AF-A0A6N4TGQ1-F1
#
_cell.length_a   1.000
_cell.length_b   1.000
_cell.length_c   1.000
_cell.angle_alpha   90.00
_cell.angle_beta   90.00
_cell.angle_gamma   90.00
#
_symmetry.space_group_name_H-M   'P 1'
#
loop_
_entity.id
_entity.type
_entity.pdbx_description
1 polymer ?
#
loop_
_entity_poly.entity_id
_entity_poly.type
_entity_poly.pdbx_seq_one_letter_code
_entity_poly.pdbx_strand_id
1 'polypeptide(L)'
;MDVKKFAQGYNLYKLIWIFLISSFIGACIEIVWCYFAMGKLMSRSSLLYGQFSVVWGFGCVLLTILLHKLQGKKDLFIFLTGALAGGLYEYVCSVFTEVFFGVRFWDYSDIAFNINGRINLLFCLFWGIIAVVWIQKIYPFLSCHIEKIPIRLGKLLTVVLSAFLFFDIVLSTMALGRAYHRHLQMEAHNAVEIFLDNKYTDTYLAKRYQNMFPK
;
A
#
# COMPACT_ATOMS: atom_id res chain seq x y z
N MET A 1 -30.59 22.12 -10.77
CA MET A 1 -29.95 22.13 -9.43
C MET A 1 -28.76 21.19 -9.49
N ASP A 2 -27.53 21.69 -9.38
CA ASP A 2 -26.35 20.84 -9.22
C ASP A 2 -26.44 20.10 -7.88
N VAL A 3 -26.79 18.82 -7.94
CA VAL A 3 -26.76 17.95 -6.75
C VAL A 3 -25.30 17.85 -6.34
N LYS A 4 -24.94 18.45 -5.19
CA LYS A 4 -23.59 18.32 -4.63
C LYS A 4 -23.22 16.84 -4.55
N LYS A 5 -22.13 16.45 -5.20
CA LYS A 5 -21.60 15.07 -5.15
C LYS A 5 -20.54 14.94 -4.07
N PHE A 6 -20.48 13.79 -3.42
CA PHE A 6 -19.44 13.52 -2.44
C PHE A 6 -18.07 13.44 -3.14
N ALA A 7 -17.04 14.04 -2.53
CA ALA A 7 -15.67 14.01 -3.06
C ALA A 7 -15.56 14.40 -4.54
N GLN A 8 -16.37 15.33 -5.04
CA GLN A 8 -16.34 15.75 -6.45
C GLN A 8 -14.97 16.31 -6.87
N GLY A 9 -14.45 15.82 -8.00
CA GLY A 9 -13.17 16.26 -8.54
C GLY A 9 -11.97 15.79 -7.71
N TYR A 10 -10.91 16.61 -7.69
CA TYR A 10 -9.67 16.30 -6.98
C TYR A 10 -9.63 16.97 -5.61
N ASN A 11 -9.77 16.19 -4.53
CA ASN A 11 -9.80 16.67 -3.15
C ASN A 11 -9.34 15.57 -2.16
N LEU A 12 -9.16 15.93 -0.90
CA LEU A 12 -8.68 15.01 0.14
C LEU A 12 -9.60 13.80 0.36
N TYR A 13 -10.93 13.97 0.35
CA TYR A 13 -11.85 12.85 0.47
C TYR A 13 -11.65 11.85 -0.68
N LYS A 14 -11.47 12.33 -1.91
CA LYS A 14 -11.19 11.46 -3.06
C LYS A 14 -9.92 10.65 -2.85
N LEU A 15 -8.82 11.30 -2.42
CA LEU A 15 -7.55 10.62 -2.19
C LEU A 15 -7.64 9.59 -1.07
N ILE A 16 -8.33 9.90 0.03
CA ILE A 16 -8.57 8.94 1.12
C ILE A 16 -9.35 7.74 0.59
N TRP A 17 -10.43 7.94 -0.15
CA TRP A 17 -11.21 6.82 -0.69
C TRP A 17 -10.44 6.00 -1.72
N ILE A 18 -9.59 6.63 -2.53
CA ILE A 18 -8.68 5.91 -3.42
C ILE A 18 -7.74 5.03 -2.61
N PHE A 19 -7.10 5.59 -1.57
CA PHE A 19 -6.25 4.83 -0.66
C PHE A 19 -6.99 3.63 -0.06
N LEU A 20 -8.16 3.86 0.54
CA LEU A 20 -8.97 2.83 1.19
C LEU A 20 -9.30 1.67 0.23
N ILE A 21 -9.81 2.02 -0.95
CA ILE A 21 -10.25 1.03 -1.94
C ILE A 21 -9.04 0.29 -2.53
N SER A 22 -7.99 1.01 -2.93
CA SER A 22 -6.82 0.39 -3.55
C SER A 22 -6.00 -0.43 -2.55
N SER A 23 -5.92 -0.02 -1.28
CA SER A 23 -5.31 -0.82 -0.22
C SER A 23 -6.02 -2.15 -0.03
N PHE A 24 -7.36 -2.16 -0.05
CA PHE A 24 -8.13 -3.38 0.10
C PHE A 24 -8.03 -4.27 -1.16
N ILE A 25 -8.31 -3.70 -2.33
CA ILE A 25 -8.30 -4.45 -3.60
C ILE A 25 -6.90 -4.99 -3.89
N GLY A 26 -5.84 -4.19 -3.70
CA GLY A 26 -4.47 -4.63 -3.90
C GLY A 26 -4.12 -5.83 -3.04
N ALA A 27 -4.48 -5.79 -1.75
CA ALA A 27 -4.26 -6.92 -0.84
C ALA A 27 -5.04 -8.18 -1.27
N CYS A 28 -6.26 -8.04 -1.81
CA CYS A 28 -7.01 -9.16 -2.38
C CYS A 28 -6.37 -9.72 -3.65
N ILE A 29 -5.90 -8.85 -4.56
CA ILE A 29 -5.18 -9.26 -5.78
C ILE A 29 -3.95 -10.08 -5.41
N GLU A 30 -3.18 -9.65 -4.41
CA GLU A 30 -1.99 -10.38 -3.97
C GLU A 30 -2.31 -11.75 -3.36
N ILE A 31 -3.41 -11.86 -2.58
CA ILE A 31 -3.88 -13.15 -2.07
C ILE A 31 -4.21 -14.10 -3.22
N VAL A 32 -4.98 -13.62 -4.20
CA VAL A 32 -5.38 -14.41 -5.37
C VAL A 32 -4.15 -14.83 -6.19
N TRP A 33 -3.23 -13.89 -6.43
CA TRP A 33 -1.97 -14.18 -7.11
C TRP A 33 -1.17 -15.26 -6.38
N CYS A 34 -1.03 -15.16 -5.06
CA CYS A 34 -0.29 -16.13 -4.27
C CYS A 34 -0.96 -17.51 -4.22
N TYR A 35 -2.29 -17.55 -4.27
CA TYR A 35 -3.03 -18.80 -4.40
C TYR A 35 -2.71 -19.50 -5.72
N PHE A 36 -2.73 -18.78 -6.84
CA PHE A 36 -2.42 -19.37 -8.15
C PHE A 36 -0.94 -19.69 -8.33
N ALA A 37 -0.03 -18.84 -7.85
CA ALA A 37 1.41 -19.00 -8.03
C ALA A 37 2.02 -20.06 -7.08
N MET A 38 1.51 -20.17 -5.85
CA MET A 38 2.11 -21.00 -4.80
C MET A 38 1.17 -22.08 -4.25
N GLY A 39 -0.09 -22.13 -4.69
CA GLY A 39 -1.10 -23.07 -4.20
C GLY A 39 -1.55 -22.81 -2.75
N LYS A 40 -1.25 -21.64 -2.19
CA LYS A 40 -1.49 -21.34 -0.78
C LYS A 40 -2.23 -20.02 -0.61
N LEU A 41 -3.36 -20.07 0.10
CA LEU A 41 -4.03 -18.88 0.59
C LEU A 41 -3.22 -18.31 1.74
N MET A 42 -2.59 -17.16 1.49
CA MET A 42 -1.77 -16.49 2.48
C MET A 42 -2.13 -15.02 2.59
N SER A 43 -2.10 -14.53 3.82
CA SER A 43 -2.35 -13.13 4.12
C SER A 43 -1.29 -12.25 3.44
N ARG A 44 -1.77 -11.23 2.73
CA ARG A 44 -0.96 -10.17 2.09
C ARG A 44 -1.27 -8.78 2.62
N SER A 45 -1.77 -8.72 3.85
CA SER A 45 -2.03 -7.44 4.49
C SER A 45 -0.75 -6.87 5.09
N SER A 46 -0.59 -5.55 5.00
CA SER A 46 0.44 -4.80 5.72
C SER A 46 0.09 -4.56 7.18
N LEU A 47 -1.17 -4.75 7.59
CA LEU A 47 -1.67 -4.37 8.91
C LEU A 47 -2.11 -5.58 9.74
N LEU A 48 -2.30 -5.40 11.04
CA LEU A 48 -2.77 -6.44 11.95
C LEU A 48 -4.25 -6.74 11.72
N TYR A 49 -5.08 -5.71 11.48
CA TYR A 49 -6.53 -5.85 11.39
C TYR A 49 -7.11 -5.55 9.99
N GLY A 50 -7.83 -6.53 9.44
CA GLY A 50 -8.45 -6.40 8.11
C GLY A 50 -7.47 -6.58 6.95
N GLN A 51 -7.97 -6.63 5.72
CA GLN A 51 -7.14 -6.99 4.57
C GLN A 51 -6.73 -5.76 3.78
N PHE A 52 -5.80 -4.98 4.31
CA PHE A 52 -5.30 -3.76 3.68
C PHE A 52 -3.81 -3.85 3.38
N SER A 53 -3.43 -3.42 2.19
CA SER A 53 -2.04 -3.24 1.79
C SER A 53 -1.73 -1.75 1.69
N VAL A 54 -0.92 -1.26 2.62
CA VAL A 54 -0.56 0.17 2.71
C VAL A 54 0.27 0.59 1.49
N VAL A 55 1.09 -0.33 0.97
CA VAL A 55 1.90 -0.12 -0.23
C VAL A 55 1.03 0.06 -1.48
N TRP A 56 -0.02 -0.74 -1.66
CA TRP A 56 -0.96 -0.55 -2.77
C TRP A 56 -1.79 0.73 -2.62
N GLY A 57 -2.16 1.08 -1.38
CA GLY A 57 -2.82 2.34 -1.04
C GLY A 57 -2.03 3.55 -1.52
N PHE A 58 -0.82 3.70 -1.00
CA PHE A 58 0.04 4.84 -1.31
C PHE A 58 0.48 4.88 -2.77
N GLY A 59 0.77 3.72 -3.39
CA GLY A 59 1.14 3.67 -4.81
C GLY A 59 0.05 4.25 -5.72
N CYS A 60 -1.21 3.83 -5.51
CA CYS A 60 -2.35 4.35 -6.26
C CYS A 60 -2.60 5.85 -5.99
N VAL A 61 -2.49 6.30 -4.75
CA VAL A 61 -2.60 7.72 -4.40
C VAL A 61 -1.50 8.54 -5.08
N LEU A 62 -0.25 8.09 -5.03
CA LEU A 62 0.88 8.75 -5.67
C LEU A 62 0.66 8.88 -7.18
N LEU A 63 0.29 7.78 -7.85
CA LEU A 63 -0.04 7.80 -9.28
C LEU A 63 -1.19 8.78 -9.57
N THR A 64 -2.23 8.81 -8.74
CA THR A 64 -3.32 9.78 -8.90
C THR A 64 -2.83 11.23 -8.74
N ILE A 65 -2.06 11.53 -7.70
CA ILE A 65 -1.54 12.90 -7.45
C ILE A 65 -0.70 13.36 -8.63
N LEU A 66 0.21 12.52 -9.13
CA LEU A 66 1.13 12.88 -10.20
C LEU A 66 0.46 12.92 -11.59
N LEU A 67 -0.50 12.01 -11.84
CA LEU A 67 -1.04 11.80 -13.18
C LEU A 67 -2.42 12.42 -13.41
N HIS A 68 -3.15 12.89 -12.39
CA HIS A 68 -4.52 13.43 -12.59
C HIS A 68 -4.59 14.56 -13.63
N LYS A 69 -3.58 15.43 -13.69
CA LYS A 69 -3.50 16.51 -14.71
C LYS A 69 -3.13 16.02 -16.10
N LEU A 70 -2.74 14.76 -16.22
CA LEU A 70 -2.35 14.10 -17.47
C LEU A 70 -3.47 13.23 -18.03
N GLN A 71 -4.63 13.17 -17.37
CA GLN A 71 -5.79 12.46 -17.89
C GLN A 71 -6.17 13.01 -19.28
N GLY A 72 -6.33 12.11 -20.26
CA GLY A 72 -6.64 12.45 -21.65
C GLY A 72 -5.45 12.93 -22.48
N LYS A 73 -4.23 13.00 -21.92
CA LYS A 73 -3.00 13.24 -22.70
C LYS A 73 -2.50 11.94 -23.36
N LYS A 74 -1.55 12.08 -24.29
CA LYS A 74 -0.92 10.96 -25.01
C LYS A 74 -0.35 9.92 -24.03
N ASP A 75 -0.66 8.66 -24.28
CA ASP A 75 -0.28 7.50 -23.45
C ASP A 75 1.23 7.45 -23.19
N LEU A 76 2.06 7.77 -24.18
CA LEU A 76 3.51 7.77 -24.04
C LEU A 76 3.98 8.72 -22.92
N PHE A 77 3.36 9.90 -22.77
CA PHE A 77 3.75 10.85 -21.73
C PHE A 77 3.37 10.35 -20.33
N ILE A 78 2.19 9.73 -20.23
CA ILE A 78 1.70 9.11 -19.00
C ILE A 78 2.58 7.92 -18.62
N PHE A 79 2.95 7.10 -19.60
CA PHE A 79 3.83 5.95 -19.45
C PHE A 79 5.19 6.37 -18.89
N LEU A 80 5.86 7.35 -19.50
CA LEU A 80 7.17 7.81 -19.06
C LEU A 80 7.12 8.41 -17.66
N THR A 81 6.10 9.24 -17.37
CA THR A 81 5.91 9.83 -16.04
C THR A 81 5.63 8.75 -15.00
N GLY A 82 4.80 7.77 -15.35
CA GLY A 82 4.45 6.63 -14.51
C GLY A 82 5.62 5.70 -14.23
N ALA A 83 6.45 5.44 -15.24
CA ALA A 83 7.63 4.60 -15.08
C ALA A 83 8.64 5.21 -14.11
N LEU A 84 8.88 6.53 -14.22
CA LEU A 84 9.73 7.26 -13.28
C LEU A 84 9.12 7.32 -11.87
N ALA A 85 7.82 7.63 -11.78
CA ALA A 85 7.12 7.72 -10.50
C ALA A 85 7.08 6.38 -9.76
N GLY A 86 6.79 5.29 -10.47
CA GLY A 86 6.76 3.94 -9.91
C GLY A 86 8.14 3.45 -9.51
N GLY A 87 9.17 3.70 -10.33
CA GLY A 87 10.56 3.43 -9.94
C GLY A 87 10.99 4.20 -8.70
N LEU A 88 10.67 5.49 -8.60
CA LEU A 88 10.97 6.28 -7.40
C LEU A 88 10.22 5.74 -6.17
N TYR A 89 8.93 5.40 -6.34
CA TYR A 89 8.11 4.85 -5.27
C TYR A 89 8.69 3.53 -4.73
N GLU A 90 9.01 2.61 -5.62
CA GLU A 90 9.59 1.31 -5.30
C GLU A 90 10.94 1.49 -4.58
N TYR A 91 11.80 2.39 -5.08
CA TYR A 91 13.08 2.68 -4.43
C TYR A 91 12.88 3.19 -2.99
N VAL A 92 11.97 4.16 -2.79
CA VAL A 92 11.67 4.71 -1.46
C VAL A 92 11.11 3.64 -0.54
N CYS A 93 10.19 2.80 -1.01
CA CYS A 93 9.66 1.69 -0.23
C CYS A 93 10.75 0.71 0.20
N SER A 94 11.65 0.34 -0.70
CA SER A 94 12.78 -0.56 -0.41
C SER A 94 13.72 0.02 0.66
N VAL A 95 14.05 1.31 0.56
CA VAL A 95 14.90 1.99 1.55
C VAL A 95 14.18 2.09 2.90
N PHE A 96 12.91 2.48 2.90
CA PHE A 96 12.10 2.59 4.12
C PHE A 96 12.06 1.27 4.87
N THR A 97 11.79 0.16 4.18
CA THR A 97 11.66 -1.14 4.85
C THR A 97 12.98 -1.65 5.40
N GLU A 98 14.09 -1.38 4.71
CA GLU A 98 15.41 -1.74 5.21
C GLU A 98 15.81 -0.92 6.43
N VAL A 99 15.57 0.39 6.43
CA VAL A 99 15.94 1.26 7.55
C VAL A 99 15.10 0.97 8.79
N PHE A 100 13.79 0.76 8.63
CA PHE A 100 12.88 0.60 9.77
C PHE A 100 12.69 -0.84 10.23
N PHE A 101 12.80 -1.82 9.33
CA PHE A 101 12.54 -3.23 9.65
C PHE A 101 13.75 -4.14 9.41
N GLY A 102 14.85 -3.62 8.85
CA GLY A 102 16.02 -4.44 8.52
C GLY A 102 15.78 -5.45 7.40
N VAL A 103 14.69 -5.31 6.64
CA VAL A 103 14.25 -6.30 5.63
C VAL A 103 14.04 -5.61 4.27
N ARG A 104 14.46 -6.29 3.20
CA ARG A 104 14.11 -5.95 1.82
C ARG A 104 12.99 -6.87 1.34
N PHE A 105 11.87 -6.29 0.89
CA PHE A 105 10.76 -7.07 0.36
C PHE A 105 11.02 -7.69 -1.01
N TRP A 106 11.97 -7.14 -1.75
CA TRP A 106 12.42 -7.66 -3.05
C TRP A 106 13.90 -7.36 -3.26
N ASP A 107 14.53 -8.18 -4.10
CA ASP A 107 15.90 -8.03 -4.55
C ASP A 107 15.97 -8.27 -6.06
N TYR A 108 16.46 -7.27 -6.78
CA TYR A 108 16.63 -7.26 -8.23
C TYR A 108 18.10 -7.20 -8.65
N SER A 109 19.03 -7.58 -7.77
CA SER A 109 20.47 -7.55 -8.05
C SER A 109 20.85 -8.36 -9.29
N ASP A 110 20.13 -9.44 -9.56
CA ASP A 110 20.35 -10.33 -10.71
C ASP A 110 19.64 -9.89 -12.00
N ILE A 111 18.94 -8.74 -11.98
CA ILE A 111 18.21 -8.21 -13.14
C ILE A 111 18.99 -7.06 -13.76
N ALA A 112 19.04 -7.02 -15.10
CA ALA A 112 19.73 -5.97 -15.84
C ALA A 112 19.18 -4.56 -15.53
N PHE A 113 20.07 -3.55 -15.58
CA PHE A 113 19.75 -2.15 -15.27
C PHE A 113 19.16 -1.95 -13.87
N ASN A 114 19.57 -2.76 -12.90
CA ASN A 114 19.19 -2.54 -11.52
C ASN A 114 19.98 -1.38 -10.89
N ILE A 115 19.37 -0.75 -9.89
CA ILE A 115 20.01 0.27 -9.05
C ILE A 115 20.00 -0.27 -7.62
N ASN A 116 21.18 -0.66 -7.12
CA ASN A 116 21.39 -1.22 -5.78
C ASN A 116 20.52 -2.46 -5.49
N GLY A 117 20.09 -3.21 -6.52
CA GLY A 117 19.11 -4.30 -6.38
C GLY A 117 17.70 -3.86 -5.94
N ARG A 118 17.41 -2.57 -5.83
CA ARG A 118 16.14 -2.06 -5.29
C ARG A 118 15.08 -1.82 -6.35
N ILE A 119 15.50 -1.36 -7.51
CA ILE A 119 14.65 -1.13 -8.69
C ILE A 119 15.42 -1.58 -9.92
N ASN A 120 14.71 -1.83 -11.00
CA ASN A 120 15.32 -2.09 -12.30
C ASN A 120 14.44 -1.53 -13.43
N LEU A 121 15.04 -1.37 -14.61
CA LEU A 121 14.35 -0.77 -15.75
C LEU A 121 13.09 -1.54 -16.16
N LEU A 122 13.11 -2.88 -16.14
CA LEU A 122 11.96 -3.69 -16.54
C LEU A 122 10.74 -3.42 -15.66
N PHE A 123 10.91 -3.38 -14.34
CA PHE A 123 9.82 -3.07 -13.41
C PHE A 123 9.37 -1.62 -13.50
N CYS A 124 10.28 -0.66 -13.75
CA CYS A 124 9.91 0.71 -14.08
C CYS A 124 9.01 0.77 -15.33
N LEU A 125 9.29 -0.02 -16.37
CA LEU A 125 8.43 -0.08 -17.56
C LEU A 125 7.04 -0.65 -17.22
N PHE A 126 6.95 -1.70 -16.39
CA PHE A 126 5.67 -2.21 -15.91
C PHE A 126 4.87 -1.15 -15.14
N TRP A 127 5.53 -0.37 -14.30
CA TRP A 127 4.92 0.79 -13.63
C TRP A 127 4.38 1.83 -14.63
N GLY A 128 5.08 2.05 -15.74
CA GLY A 128 4.59 2.90 -16.83
C GLY A 128 3.28 2.38 -17.45
N ILE A 129 3.17 1.07 -17.70
CA ILE A 129 1.94 0.45 -18.21
C ILE A 129 0.80 0.60 -17.18
N ILE A 130 1.10 0.29 -15.92
CA ILE A 130 0.14 0.41 -14.82
C ILE A 130 -0.36 1.85 -14.70
N ALA A 131 0.52 2.84 -14.82
CA ALA A 131 0.16 4.25 -14.77
C ALA A 131 -0.83 4.67 -15.87
N VAL A 132 -0.61 4.21 -17.11
CA VAL A 132 -1.54 4.46 -18.24
C VAL A 132 -2.91 3.86 -17.94
N VAL A 133 -2.95 2.57 -17.58
CA VAL A 133 -4.20 1.86 -17.26
C VAL A 133 -4.90 2.50 -16.06
N TRP A 134 -4.14 2.87 -15.04
CA TRP A 134 -4.64 3.50 -13.83
C TRP A 134 -5.35 4.80 -14.16
N ILE A 135 -4.67 5.76 -14.81
CA ILE A 135 -5.23 7.09 -14.95
C ILE A 135 -6.30 7.20 -16.03
N GLN A 136 -6.23 6.37 -17.08
CA GLN A 136 -7.19 6.42 -18.17
C GLN A 136 -8.43 5.57 -17.91
N LYS A 137 -8.32 4.48 -17.15
CA LYS A 137 -9.43 3.53 -16.96
C LYS A 137 -9.86 3.44 -15.49
N ILE A 138 -8.94 3.05 -14.61
CA ILE A 138 -9.29 2.67 -13.24
C ILE A 138 -9.67 3.89 -12.39
N TYR A 139 -8.88 4.96 -12.43
CA TYR A 139 -9.13 6.20 -11.69
C TYR A 139 -10.48 6.84 -12.08
N PRO A 140 -10.82 7.08 -13.36
CA PRO A 140 -12.14 7.62 -13.70
C PRO A 140 -13.29 6.69 -13.28
N PHE A 141 -13.12 5.36 -13.41
CA PHE A 141 -14.10 4.39 -12.91
C PHE A 141 -14.31 4.54 -11.38
N LEU A 142 -13.23 4.51 -10.59
CA LEU A 142 -13.31 4.66 -9.13
C LEU A 142 -13.86 6.02 -8.74
N SER A 143 -13.39 7.08 -9.38
CA SER A 143 -13.82 8.46 -9.11
C SER A 143 -15.33 8.62 -9.28
N CYS A 144 -15.90 8.06 -10.35
CA CYS A 144 -17.33 8.06 -10.61
C CYS A 144 -18.12 7.29 -9.53
N HIS A 145 -17.61 6.16 -9.06
CA HIS A 145 -18.28 5.37 -8.03
C HIS A 145 -18.21 6.02 -6.64
N ILE A 146 -17.06 6.61 -6.29
CA ILE A 146 -16.90 7.37 -5.04
C ILE A 146 -17.87 8.56 -5.02
N GLU A 147 -18.05 9.24 -6.16
CA GLU A 147 -18.96 10.39 -6.27
C GLU A 147 -20.45 10.06 -6.10
N LYS A 148 -20.84 8.79 -6.26
CA LYS A 148 -22.21 8.31 -6.04
C LYS A 148 -22.55 8.13 -4.56
N ILE A 149 -21.56 8.16 -3.67
CA ILE A 149 -21.78 7.95 -2.24
C ILE A 149 -22.54 9.15 -1.66
N PRO A 150 -23.61 8.94 -0.85
CA PRO A 150 -24.30 10.04 -0.19
C PRO A 150 -23.36 10.86 0.70
N ILE A 151 -23.36 12.20 0.59
CA ILE A 151 -22.36 13.07 1.25
C ILE A 151 -22.21 12.81 2.75
N ARG A 152 -23.34 12.68 3.48
CA ARG A 152 -23.31 12.47 4.94
C ARG A 152 -22.64 11.14 5.28
N LEU A 153 -23.02 10.07 4.56
CA LEU A 153 -22.45 8.75 4.73
C LEU A 153 -20.97 8.73 4.34
N GLY A 154 -20.61 9.34 3.20
CA GLY A 154 -19.23 9.41 2.72
C GLY A 154 -18.30 10.11 3.71
N LYS A 155 -18.73 11.24 4.29
CA LYS A 155 -17.95 11.95 5.33
C LYS A 155 -17.79 11.12 6.60
N LEU A 156 -18.88 10.52 7.09
CA LEU A 156 -18.85 9.67 8.28
C LEU A 156 -17.92 8.47 8.08
N LEU A 157 -18.08 7.74 6.98
CA LEU A 157 -17.23 6.60 6.64
C LEU A 157 -15.77 7.00 6.46
N THR A 158 -15.49 8.15 5.83
CA THR A 158 -14.12 8.67 5.76
C THR A 158 -13.51 8.81 7.15
N VAL A 159 -14.20 9.48 8.08
CA VAL A 159 -13.65 9.69 9.44
C VAL A 159 -13.45 8.36 10.17
N VAL A 160 -14.46 7.48 10.15
CA VAL A 160 -14.40 6.19 10.87
C VAL A 160 -13.32 5.27 10.29
N LEU A 161 -13.27 5.10 8.96
CA LEU A 161 -12.30 4.23 8.32
C LEU A 161 -10.88 4.78 8.41
N SER A 162 -10.71 6.10 8.29
CA SER A 162 -9.39 6.73 8.50
C SER A 162 -8.91 6.59 9.94
N ALA A 163 -9.78 6.78 10.94
CA ALA A 163 -9.43 6.57 12.34
C ALA A 163 -9.05 5.11 12.63
N PHE A 164 -9.84 4.16 12.11
CA PHE A 164 -9.55 2.73 12.21
C PHE A 164 -8.20 2.37 11.59
N LEU A 165 -7.94 2.78 10.36
CA LEU A 165 -6.67 2.48 9.70
C LEU A 165 -5.49 3.18 10.34
N PHE A 166 -5.66 4.42 10.81
CA PHE A 166 -4.59 5.11 11.53
C PHE A 166 -4.20 4.34 12.79
N PHE A 167 -5.18 3.91 13.59
CA PHE A 167 -4.95 3.09 14.77
C PHE A 167 -4.24 1.77 14.42
N ASP A 168 -4.73 1.08 13.38
CA ASP A 168 -4.15 -0.21 12.97
C ASP A 168 -2.74 -0.06 12.38
N ILE A 169 -2.46 1.00 11.61
CA ILE A 169 -1.10 1.33 11.14
C ILE A 169 -0.16 1.51 12.32
N VAL A 170 -0.53 2.38 13.28
CA VAL A 170 0.30 2.66 14.46
C VAL A 170 0.57 1.37 15.23
N LEU A 171 -0.47 0.58 15.50
CA LEU A 171 -0.34 -0.66 16.25
C LEU A 171 0.47 -1.73 15.51
N SER A 172 0.28 -1.84 14.19
CA SER A 172 1.04 -2.77 13.33
C SER A 172 2.51 -2.41 13.31
N THR A 173 2.84 -1.12 13.16
CA THR A 173 4.23 -0.64 13.19
C THR A 173 4.86 -0.88 14.56
N MET A 174 4.13 -0.62 15.65
CA MET A 174 4.62 -0.90 17.01
C MET A 174 4.85 -2.39 17.25
N ALA A 175 3.93 -3.26 16.81
CA ALA A 175 4.06 -4.71 16.96
C ALA A 175 5.24 -5.28 16.15
N LEU A 176 5.42 -4.83 14.90
CA LEU A 176 6.56 -5.22 14.07
C LEU A 176 7.89 -4.69 14.61
N GLY A 177 7.92 -3.43 15.07
CA GLY A 177 9.09 -2.84 15.71
C GLY A 177 9.46 -3.57 17.01
N ARG A 178 8.46 -3.96 17.81
CA ARG A 178 8.70 -4.77 19.02
C ARG A 178 9.24 -6.15 18.67
N ALA A 179 8.73 -6.81 17.63
CA ALA A 179 9.25 -8.08 17.15
C ALA A 179 10.73 -7.98 16.72
N TYR A 180 11.08 -6.88 16.05
CA TYR A 180 12.48 -6.59 15.72
C TYR A 180 13.35 -6.43 16.98
N HIS A 181 12.89 -5.70 18.00
CA HIS A 181 13.61 -5.58 19.28
C HIS A 181 13.76 -6.92 20.00
N ARG A 182 12.76 -7.82 19.95
CA ARG A 182 12.88 -9.18 20.51
C ARG A 182 13.97 -9.99 19.79
N HIS A 183 14.06 -9.87 18.47
CA HIS A 183 15.12 -10.52 17.70
C HIS A 183 16.52 -10.03 18.10
N LEU A 184 16.64 -8.76 18.48
CA LEU A 184 17.87 -8.19 19.06
C LEU A 184 18.09 -8.52 20.55
N GLN A 185 17.29 -9.41 21.13
CA GLN A 185 17.33 -9.80 22.56
C GLN A 185 17.13 -8.63 23.53
N MET A 186 16.38 -7.59 23.12
CA MET A 186 16.04 -6.46 23.99
C MET A 186 14.78 -6.78 24.82
N GLU A 187 14.90 -6.63 26.14
CA GLU A 187 13.78 -6.78 27.09
C GLU A 187 12.78 -5.63 26.98
N ALA A 188 11.54 -5.86 27.42
CA ALA A 188 10.51 -4.84 27.45
C ALA A 188 10.69 -3.89 28.64
N HIS A 189 10.63 -2.59 28.40
CA HIS A 189 10.89 -1.57 29.42
C HIS A 189 9.65 -0.80 29.87
N ASN A 190 8.52 -0.92 29.15
CA ASN A 190 7.29 -0.20 29.45
C ASN A 190 6.04 -1.07 29.25
N ALA A 191 4.91 -0.60 29.79
CA ALA A 191 3.64 -1.32 29.73
C ALA A 191 3.15 -1.60 28.30
N VAL A 192 3.50 -0.74 27.34
CA VAL A 192 3.13 -0.91 25.94
C VAL A 192 3.90 -2.06 25.32
N GLU A 193 5.21 -2.14 25.53
CA GLU A 193 6.05 -3.23 25.04
C GLU A 193 5.64 -4.57 25.65
N ILE A 194 5.36 -4.60 26.96
CA ILE A 194 4.82 -5.79 27.65
C ILE A 194 3.49 -6.22 27.03
N PHE A 195 2.59 -5.27 26.74
CA PHE A 195 1.33 -5.57 26.07
C PHE A 195 1.56 -6.15 24.67
N LEU A 196 2.46 -5.57 23.88
CA LEU A 196 2.80 -6.04 22.53
C LEU A 196 3.43 -7.43 22.55
N ASP A 197 4.28 -7.74 23.53
CA ASP A 197 4.88 -9.07 23.71
C ASP A 197 3.83 -10.13 24.02
N ASN A 198 2.88 -9.81 24.91
CA ASN A 198 1.84 -10.73 25.30
C ASN A 198 0.79 -10.94 24.20
N LYS A 199 0.42 -9.86 23.48
CA LYS A 199 -0.69 -9.89 22.52
C LYS A 199 -0.26 -10.26 21.10
N TYR A 200 0.90 -9.77 20.66
CA TYR A 200 1.41 -9.92 19.29
C TYR A 200 2.76 -10.65 19.31
N THR A 201 2.69 -11.92 19.73
CA THR A 201 3.83 -12.83 19.76
C THR A 201 4.42 -13.05 18.37
N ASP A 202 5.66 -13.52 18.29
CA ASP A 202 6.30 -13.86 17.02
C ASP A 202 5.52 -14.93 16.24
N THR A 203 4.91 -15.87 16.95
CA THR A 203 4.02 -16.89 16.34
C THR A 203 2.75 -16.27 15.74
N TYR A 204 2.15 -15.29 16.41
CA TYR A 204 1.01 -14.55 15.87
C TYR A 204 1.41 -13.75 14.62
N LEU A 205 2.52 -13.01 14.71
CA LEU A 205 3.02 -12.18 13.62
C LEU A 205 3.46 -13.02 12.42
N ALA A 206 4.11 -14.16 12.62
CA ALA A 206 4.49 -15.07 11.55
C ALA A 206 3.25 -15.65 10.84
N LYS A 207 2.16 -15.94 11.58
CA LYS A 207 0.89 -16.37 10.98
C LYS A 207 0.19 -15.23 10.22
N ARG A 208 0.35 -13.99 10.67
CA ARG A 208 -0.28 -12.82 10.03
C ARG A 208 0.50 -12.33 8.81
N TYR A 209 1.82 -12.31 8.91
CA TYR A 209 2.79 -11.81 7.92
C TYR A 209 3.62 -12.99 7.36
N GLN A 210 2.96 -13.92 6.69
CA GLN A 210 3.47 -15.26 6.32
C GLN A 210 4.68 -15.28 5.35
N ASN A 211 5.22 -14.11 4.99
CA ASN A 211 6.38 -13.93 4.11
C ASN A 211 7.44 -12.96 4.67
N MET A 212 7.28 -12.42 5.89
CA MET A 212 8.11 -11.33 6.38
C MET A 212 9.31 -11.79 7.22
N PHE A 213 9.28 -13.01 7.76
CA PHE A 213 10.38 -13.58 8.53
C PHE A 213 11.09 -14.66 7.71
N PRO A 214 12.44 -14.68 7.69
CA PRO A 214 13.17 -15.79 7.08
C PRO A 214 12.78 -17.10 7.76
N LYS A 215 12.68 -18.17 6.97
CA LYS A 215 12.47 -19.52 7.49
C LYS A 215 13.73 -20.04 8.17
#